data_AF-A0A939KN27-F1
#
_entry.id   AF-A0A939KN27-F1
#
_cell.length_a   1.000
_cell.length_b   1.000
_cell.length_c   1.000
_cell.angle_alpha   90.00
_cell.angle_beta   90.00
_cell.angle_gamma   90.00
#
_symmetry.space_group_name_H-M   'P 1'
#
loop_
_entity.id
_entity.type
_entity.pdbx_description
1 polymer ?
#
loop_
_entity_poly.entity_id
_entity_poly.type
_entity_poly.pdbx_seq_one_letter_code
_entity_poly.pdbx_strand_id
1 'polypeptide(L)' 'MGRGRQKAKATKQARDIKYYSPNTDYSALQRELTGPGSRATSHFAEDLPEPDYSDYEDKYAEDDDDEVDTRRIG' A
#
# COMPACT_ATOMS: atom_id res chain seq x y z
N MET A 1 10.06 -25.08 31.83
CA MET A 1 11.36 -24.61 31.31
C MET A 1 11.40 -24.40 29.76
N GLY A 2 10.26 -24.22 29.06
CA GLY A 2 10.22 -24.17 27.58
C GLY A 2 9.84 -22.83 26.92
N ARG A 3 9.36 -21.84 27.69
CA ARG A 3 8.79 -20.59 27.13
C ARG A 3 9.83 -19.66 26.51
N GLY A 4 11.05 -19.58 27.06
CA GLY A 4 12.10 -18.69 26.55
C GLY A 4 12.57 -19.04 25.13
N ARG A 5 12.65 -20.35 24.81
CA ARG A 5 13.01 -20.83 23.47
C ARG A 5 11.92 -20.51 22.45
N GLN A 6 10.65 -20.67 22.82
CA GLN A 6 9.51 -20.31 21.98
C GLN A 6 9.49 -18.80 21.71
N LYS A 7 9.66 -17.98 22.75
CA LYS A 7 9.72 -16.51 22.61
C LYS A 7 10.86 -16.06 21.69
N ALA A 8 12.04 -16.67 21.82
CA ALA A 8 13.18 -16.39 20.94
C ALA A 8 12.88 -16.75 19.48
N LYS A 9 12.31 -17.94 19.22
CA LYS A 9 11.90 -18.36 17.87
C LYS A 9 10.85 -17.43 17.26
N ALA A 10 9.83 -17.06 18.03
CA ALA A 10 8.77 -16.15 17.58
C ALA A 10 9.33 -14.76 17.24
N THR A 11 10.23 -14.22 18.08
CA THR A 11 10.85 -12.91 17.84
C THR A 11 11.71 -12.92 16.57
N LYS A 12 12.44 -14.02 16.33
CA LYS A 12 13.22 -14.20 15.10
C LYS A 12 12.29 -14.23 13.88
N GLN A 13 11.27 -15.08 13.89
CA GLN A 13 10.31 -15.19 12.79
C GLN A 13 9.60 -13.86 12.52
N ALA A 14 9.19 -13.14 13.56
CA ALA A 14 8.53 -11.84 13.40
C ALA A 14 9.46 -10.80 12.75
N ARG A 15 10.75 -10.81 13.08
CA ARG A 15 11.74 -9.95 12.41
C ARG A 15 11.96 -10.37 10.96
N ASP A 16 12.05 -11.67 10.71
CA ASP A 16 12.17 -12.20 9.36
C ASP A 16 10.97 -11.71 8.53
N ILE A 17 9.73 -11.85 9.01
CA ILE A 17 8.53 -11.34 8.33
C ILE A 17 8.54 -9.82 8.17
N LYS A 18 8.86 -9.06 9.23
CA LYS A 18 8.83 -7.59 9.21
C LYS A 18 9.80 -7.00 8.19
N TYR A 19 10.95 -7.62 8.02
CA TYR A 19 12.01 -7.14 7.13
C TYR A 19 12.18 -8.03 5.89
N TYR A 20 11.23 -8.94 5.63
CA TYR A 20 11.23 -9.76 4.43
C TYR A 20 10.79 -8.91 3.25
N SER A 21 11.75 -8.62 2.37
CA SER A 21 11.45 -8.18 1.02
C SER A 21 11.53 -9.40 0.11
N PRO A 22 10.40 -9.90 -0.44
CA PRO A 22 10.47 -10.96 -1.44
C PRO A 22 11.27 -10.47 -2.65
N ASN A 23 12.09 -11.36 -3.23
CA ASN A 23 12.68 -11.09 -4.53
C ASN A 23 11.59 -11.28 -5.59
N THR A 24 11.22 -10.19 -6.25
CA THR A 24 10.25 -10.21 -7.35
C THR A 24 10.95 -10.62 -8.64
N ASP A 25 10.43 -11.66 -9.30
CA ASP A 25 10.90 -12.03 -10.64
C ASP A 25 10.31 -11.08 -11.69
N TYR A 26 11.08 -10.04 -12.03
CA TYR A 26 10.69 -9.05 -13.03
C TYR A 26 10.51 -9.64 -14.44
N SER A 27 11.17 -10.75 -14.76
CA SER A 27 11.07 -11.39 -16.08
C SER A 27 9.72 -12.08 -16.26
N ALA A 28 9.22 -12.72 -15.20
CA ALA A 28 7.87 -13.30 -15.18
C ALA A 28 6.79 -12.23 -15.27
N LEU A 29 6.95 -11.13 -14.51
CA LEU A 29 6.02 -9.98 -14.53
C LEU A 29 5.94 -9.34 -15.92
N GLN A 30 7.08 -9.09 -16.56
CA GLN A 30 7.12 -8.52 -17.90
C GLN A 30 6.41 -9.42 -18.91
N ARG A 31 6.57 -10.75 -18.83
CA ARG A 31 5.90 -11.71 -19.71
C ARG A 31 4.38 -11.66 -19.54
N GLU A 32 3.89 -11.52 -18.31
CA GLU A 32 2.46 -11.36 -18.03
C GLU A 32 1.91 -10.05 -18.62
N LEU A 33 2.65 -8.93 -18.44
CA LEU A 33 2.29 -7.62 -18.98
C LEU A 33 2.39 -7.50 -20.50
N THR A 34 3.22 -8.31 -21.16
CA THR A 34 3.44 -8.25 -22.63
C THR A 34 2.74 -9.37 -23.40
N GLY A 35 2.12 -10.33 -22.69
CA GLY A 35 1.36 -11.41 -23.30
C GLY A 35 0.12 -10.91 -24.07
N PRO A 36 -0.45 -11.72 -24.98
CA PRO A 36 -1.57 -11.33 -25.83
C PRO A 36 -2.88 -10.96 -25.08
N GLY A 37 -2.91 -11.10 -23.75
CA GLY A 37 -3.95 -10.60 -22.85
C GLY A 37 -3.75 -9.18 -22.32
N SER A 38 -2.60 -8.54 -22.55
CA SER A 38 -2.35 -7.14 -22.14
C SER A 38 -3.11 -6.09 -22.95
N ARG A 39 -3.87 -6.53 -23.96
CA ARG A 39 -4.88 -5.70 -24.63
C ARG A 39 -6.06 -5.34 -23.72
N ALA A 40 -6.15 -5.89 -22.50
CA ALA A 40 -7.12 -5.47 -21.51
C ALA A 40 -6.75 -4.10 -20.88
N THR A 41 -6.58 -3.04 -21.67
CA THR A 41 -6.72 -1.64 -21.22
C THR A 41 -6.68 -0.59 -22.35
N SER A 42 -6.82 -0.96 -23.63
CA SER A 42 -7.15 0.08 -24.64
C SER A 42 -8.60 0.59 -24.53
N HIS A 43 -9.35 0.14 -23.51
CA HIS A 43 -10.65 0.68 -23.12
C HIS A 43 -10.56 1.85 -22.12
N PHE A 44 -9.36 2.21 -21.66
CA PHE A 44 -9.14 3.40 -20.81
C PHE A 44 -8.67 4.62 -21.63
N ALA A 45 -8.81 4.57 -22.95
CA ALA A 45 -8.62 5.74 -23.80
C ALA A 45 -9.98 6.43 -24.01
N GLU A 46 -10.03 7.67 -23.52
CA GLU A 46 -10.88 8.80 -23.91
C GLU A 46 -12.11 9.24 -23.09
N ASP A 47 -12.80 8.44 -22.26
CA ASP A 47 -14.06 8.94 -21.65
C ASP A 47 -14.52 8.22 -20.36
N LEU A 48 -13.65 8.11 -19.36
CA LEU A 48 -14.10 7.78 -18.01
C LEU A 48 -14.43 9.11 -17.30
N PRO A 49 -15.66 9.31 -16.79
CA PRO A 49 -15.96 10.49 -16.01
C PRO A 49 -14.99 10.53 -14.82
N GLU A 50 -14.31 11.67 -14.64
CA GLU A 50 -13.54 11.96 -13.43
C GLU A 50 -14.46 11.64 -12.23
N PRO A 51 -14.06 10.75 -11.31
CA PRO A 51 -14.87 10.48 -10.15
C PRO A 51 -15.03 11.79 -9.34
N ASP A 52 -16.25 12.03 -8.87
CA ASP A 52 -16.53 13.22 -8.07
C ASP A 52 -15.80 13.12 -6.72
N TYR A 53 -14.76 13.95 -6.56
CA TYR A 53 -13.93 13.99 -5.36
C TYR A 53 -14.47 14.96 -4.29
N SER A 54 -15.54 15.70 -4.57
CA SER A 54 -16.11 16.68 -3.63
C SER A 54 -16.57 16.04 -2.32
N ASP A 55 -17.17 14.83 -2.39
CA ASP A 55 -17.56 14.04 -1.22
C ASP A 55 -16.39 13.73 -0.26
N TYR A 56 -15.16 13.62 -0.80
CA TYR A 56 -13.96 13.39 0.01
C TYR A 56 -13.41 14.69 0.59
N GLU A 57 -13.54 15.80 -0.13
CA GLU A 57 -13.11 17.12 0.34
C GLU A 57 -13.85 17.50 1.62
N ASP A 58 -15.18 17.38 1.63
CA ASP A 58 -15.99 17.64 2.84
C ASP A 58 -15.61 16.72 4.02
N LYS A 59 -15.32 15.44 3.74
CA LYS A 59 -14.96 14.45 4.76
C LYS A 59 -13.63 14.75 5.45
N TYR A 60 -12.69 15.36 4.75
CA TYR A 60 -11.35 15.65 5.26
C TYR A 60 -11.12 17.13 5.57
N ALA A 61 -12.01 18.02 5.14
CA ALA A 61 -12.01 19.43 5.52
C ALA A 61 -12.20 19.59 7.05
N GLU A 62 -13.01 18.74 7.67
CA GLU A 62 -13.20 18.75 9.14
C GLU A 62 -11.96 18.29 9.91
N ASP A 63 -11.06 17.49 9.30
CA ASP A 63 -9.85 16.96 9.95
C ASP A 63 -8.63 17.90 9.81
N ASP A 64 -8.61 18.81 8.82
CA ASP A 64 -7.47 19.71 8.54
C ASP A 64 -7.47 20.97 9.44
N ASP A 65 -8.63 21.37 9.95
CA ASP A 65 -8.75 22.50 10.89
C ASP A 65 -8.18 22.17 12.29
N ASP A 66 -8.05 20.89 12.66
CA ASP A 66 -7.52 20.45 13.96
C ASP A 66 -5.99 20.20 13.95
N GLU A 67 -5.31 20.17 12.79
CA GLU A 67 -3.86 19.85 12.69
C GLU A 67 -2.93 21.09 12.65
N VAL A 68 -3.49 22.30 12.68
CA VAL A 68 -2.72 23.56 12.67
C VAL A 68 -2.36 24.08 14.07
N ASP A 69 -3.05 23.68 15.13
CA ASP A 69 -2.79 24.17 16.49
C ASP A 69 -1.73 23.33 17.26
N THR A 70 -1.47 22.09 16.84
CA THR A 70 -0.55 21.20 17.56
C THR A 70 0.92 21.33 17.13
N ARG A 71 1.21 22.02 16.02
CA ARG A 71 2.59 22.21 15.50
C ARG A 71 3.31 23.44 16.06
N ARG A 72 2.71 24.14 17.04
CA ARG A 72 3.30 25.32 17.68
C ARG A 72 3.30 25.27 19.21
N ILE A 73 3.74 24.18 19.82
CA ILE A 73 4.27 24.21 21.20
C ILE A 73 5.39 23.16 21.33
N GLY A 74 6.60 23.61 21.69
CA GLY A 74 7.66 22.77 22.27
C GLY A 74 9.01 22.84 21.56
#